data_AF-A0A6G2S6B8-F1
#
_entry.id   AF-A0A6G2S6B8-F1
#
_cell.length_a   1.000
_cell.length_b   1.000
_cell.length_c   1.000
_cell.angle_alpha   90.00
_cell.angle_beta   90.00
_cell.angle_gamma   90.00
#
_symmetry.space_group_name_H-M   'P 1'
#
loop_
_entity.id
_entity.type
_entity.pdbx_description
1 polymer ?
#
loop_
_entity_poly.entity_id
_entity_poly.type
_entity_poly.pdbx_seq_one_letter_code
_entity_poly.pdbx_strand_id
1 'polypeptide(L)'
;MDPVAALERIAFLLERQGAVTYRVQAFRTAASVIGVLPADELRARAANGTLARLKGLGPKTTRVIEEALAGQRPAYLAHLEEEAGGPLVDGGRGQALRRALRGDCHLHSDWSDGGSPIEAMARAARDVGHDWCALTDHSPRLTVARGLTAERLRHQLEVVAEVNARLAPFRLLTGIECDILDDGSLDQEPELLAELDVVVASAHSKLRMDKGPMTRRLVAAVRNPLVDVLGHCTGRLVTGRGRPESAFDAAEVFAACAEHRTAVEINCRPDRLDPPRRLLRQALDTGTLFAVDSDAHAPGQLDWQIYGCARAEECGVPAGRIVNTWTARQLAAWKRTGRTPRTASG
;
A
#
# COMPACT_ATOMS: atom_id res chain seq x y z
N MET A 1 -0.10 -13.66 -26.39
CA MET A 1 -0.12 -13.09 -25.02
C MET A 1 -0.82 -14.09 -24.12
N ASP A 2 -0.37 -14.28 -22.88
CA ASP A 2 -1.07 -15.15 -21.94
C ASP A 2 -2.41 -14.51 -21.50
N PRO A 3 -3.57 -15.22 -21.57
CA PRO A 3 -4.87 -14.66 -21.19
C PRO A 3 -4.97 -14.25 -19.72
N VAL A 4 -4.32 -14.98 -18.79
CA VAL A 4 -4.31 -14.63 -17.36
C VAL A 4 -3.57 -13.30 -17.20
N ALA A 5 -2.37 -13.19 -17.74
CA ALA A 5 -1.58 -11.96 -17.71
C ALA A 5 -2.34 -10.76 -18.32
N ALA A 6 -3.10 -10.97 -19.41
CA ALA A 6 -3.91 -9.91 -20.02
C ALA A 6 -5.03 -9.41 -19.08
N LEU A 7 -5.76 -10.33 -18.45
CA LEU A 7 -6.83 -10.00 -17.50
C LEU A 7 -6.28 -9.32 -16.24
N GLU A 8 -5.15 -9.81 -15.71
CA GLU A 8 -4.47 -9.22 -14.56
C GLU A 8 -3.95 -7.81 -14.87
N ARG A 9 -3.38 -7.60 -16.07
CA ARG A 9 -2.94 -6.28 -16.51
C ARG A 9 -4.09 -5.30 -16.65
N ILE A 10 -5.22 -5.74 -17.19
CA ILE A 10 -6.45 -4.93 -17.24
C ILE A 10 -6.91 -4.55 -15.82
N ALA A 11 -6.98 -5.53 -14.91
CA ALA A 11 -7.41 -5.26 -13.53
C ALA A 11 -6.48 -4.25 -12.86
N PHE A 12 -5.17 -4.39 -13.03
CA PHE A 12 -4.16 -3.45 -12.55
C PHE A 12 -4.41 -2.03 -13.06
N LEU A 13 -4.63 -1.85 -14.37
CA LEU A 13 -4.85 -0.52 -14.96
C LEU A 13 -6.15 0.13 -14.45
N LEU A 14 -7.19 -0.67 -14.25
CA LEU A 14 -8.45 -0.20 -13.67
C LEU A 14 -8.28 0.22 -12.21
N GLU A 15 -7.58 -0.56 -11.40
CA GLU A 15 -7.24 -0.24 -10.01
C GLU A 15 -6.41 1.05 -9.92
N ARG A 16 -5.41 1.19 -10.80
CA ARG A 16 -4.54 2.37 -10.93
C ARG A 16 -5.34 3.65 -11.21
N GLN A 17 -6.40 3.57 -12.00
CA GLN A 17 -7.31 4.70 -12.28
C GLN A 17 -8.36 4.95 -11.18
N GLY A 18 -8.40 4.12 -10.13
CA GLY A 18 -9.45 4.22 -9.11
C GLY A 18 -10.82 3.81 -9.63
N ALA A 19 -10.89 2.88 -10.59
CA ALA A 19 -12.15 2.38 -11.11
C ALA A 19 -12.98 1.66 -10.02
N VAL A 20 -14.30 1.64 -10.21
CA VAL A 20 -15.24 0.99 -9.30
C VAL A 20 -14.92 -0.51 -9.11
N THR A 21 -14.98 -0.97 -7.85
CA THR A 21 -14.52 -2.30 -7.42
C THR A 21 -15.13 -3.45 -8.21
N TYR A 22 -16.44 -3.42 -8.50
CA TYR A 22 -17.09 -4.52 -9.24
C TYR A 22 -16.53 -4.71 -10.65
N ARG A 23 -16.07 -3.62 -11.30
CA ARG A 23 -15.48 -3.68 -12.65
C ARG A 23 -14.11 -4.35 -12.59
N VAL A 24 -13.30 -4.00 -11.60
CA VAL A 24 -12.00 -4.63 -11.33
C VAL A 24 -12.18 -6.12 -11.02
N GLN A 25 -13.11 -6.43 -10.11
CA GLN A 25 -13.36 -7.80 -9.67
C GLN A 25 -13.82 -8.74 -10.79
N ALA A 26 -14.52 -8.23 -11.81
CA ALA A 26 -14.85 -9.03 -12.98
C ALA A 26 -13.60 -9.58 -13.69
N PHE A 27 -12.54 -8.78 -13.84
CA PHE A 27 -11.30 -9.21 -14.49
C PHE A 27 -10.45 -10.11 -13.57
N ARG A 28 -10.37 -9.79 -12.27
CA ARG A 28 -9.69 -10.63 -11.27
C ARG A 28 -10.33 -12.02 -11.15
N THR A 29 -11.67 -12.06 -11.08
CA THR A 29 -12.43 -13.31 -11.05
C THR A 29 -12.21 -14.11 -12.33
N ALA A 30 -12.27 -13.46 -13.50
CA ALA A 30 -12.00 -14.15 -14.75
C ALA A 30 -10.59 -14.75 -14.78
N ALA A 31 -9.56 -14.02 -14.35
CA ALA A 31 -8.17 -14.49 -14.28
C ALA A 31 -8.05 -15.72 -13.36
N SER A 32 -8.67 -15.68 -12.17
CA SER A 32 -8.71 -16.81 -11.23
C SER A 32 -9.40 -18.04 -11.84
N VAL A 33 -10.56 -17.85 -12.47
CA VAL A 33 -11.33 -18.94 -13.09
C VAL A 33 -10.54 -19.63 -14.19
N ILE A 34 -9.86 -18.89 -15.07
CA ILE A 34 -9.09 -19.50 -16.15
C ILE A 34 -7.70 -19.99 -15.71
N GLY A 35 -7.13 -19.41 -14.66
CA GLY A 35 -5.79 -19.75 -14.18
C GLY A 35 -5.69 -21.15 -13.56
N VAL A 36 -6.83 -21.72 -13.13
CA VAL A 36 -6.91 -23.10 -12.64
C VAL A 36 -7.26 -24.12 -13.73
N LEU A 37 -7.59 -23.68 -14.94
CA LEU A 37 -7.93 -24.59 -16.04
C LEU A 37 -6.67 -25.05 -16.79
N PRO A 38 -6.60 -26.32 -17.21
CA PRO A 38 -5.58 -26.77 -18.15
C PRO A 38 -5.63 -25.96 -19.45
N ALA A 39 -4.47 -25.64 -20.01
CA ALA A 39 -4.37 -24.80 -21.21
C ALA A 39 -5.17 -25.35 -22.41
N ASP A 40 -5.20 -26.67 -22.59
CA ASP A 40 -5.93 -27.32 -23.68
C ASP A 40 -7.44 -27.27 -23.47
N GLU A 41 -7.91 -27.37 -22.22
CA GLU A 41 -9.33 -27.20 -21.90
C GLU A 41 -9.77 -25.75 -22.19
N LEU A 42 -8.95 -24.77 -21.78
CA LEU A 42 -9.23 -23.36 -22.04
C LEU A 42 -9.36 -23.07 -23.55
N ARG A 43 -8.43 -23.60 -24.37
CA ARG A 43 -8.48 -23.49 -25.83
C ARG A 43 -9.71 -24.17 -26.43
N ALA A 44 -10.04 -25.38 -25.99
CA ALA A 44 -11.20 -26.12 -26.48
C ALA A 44 -12.51 -25.37 -26.18
N ARG A 45 -12.63 -24.80 -24.97
CA ARG A 45 -13.79 -23.99 -24.58
C ARG A 45 -13.92 -22.73 -25.42
N ALA A 46 -12.80 -22.06 -25.73
CA ALA A 46 -12.76 -20.89 -26.59
C ALA A 46 -13.22 -21.22 -28.02
N ALA A 47 -12.64 -22.27 -28.63
CA ALA A 47 -12.97 -22.70 -29.99
C ALA A 47 -14.46 -23.08 -30.14
N ASN A 48 -15.04 -23.69 -29.11
CA ASN A 48 -16.44 -24.13 -29.13
C ASN A 48 -17.42 -23.05 -28.61
N GLY A 49 -16.96 -21.84 -28.31
CA GLY A 49 -17.81 -20.74 -27.83
C GLY A 49 -18.46 -20.99 -26.46
N THR A 50 -17.84 -21.82 -25.62
CA THR A 50 -18.41 -22.24 -24.31
C THR A 50 -17.79 -21.53 -23.11
N LEU A 51 -16.81 -20.64 -23.30
CA LEU A 51 -16.20 -19.85 -22.23
C LEU A 51 -17.22 -19.06 -21.41
N ALA A 52 -18.19 -18.42 -22.09
CA ALA A 52 -19.23 -17.63 -21.44
C ALA A 52 -20.16 -18.45 -20.52
N ARG A 53 -20.08 -19.78 -20.54
CA ARG A 53 -20.82 -20.67 -19.62
C ARG A 53 -20.11 -20.85 -18.27
N LEU A 54 -18.83 -20.47 -18.18
CA LEU A 54 -18.09 -20.52 -16.92
C LEU A 54 -18.58 -19.40 -16.00
N LYS A 55 -18.96 -19.77 -14.77
CA LYS A 55 -19.36 -18.81 -13.74
C LYS A 55 -18.18 -17.86 -13.48
N GLY A 56 -18.45 -16.55 -13.53
CA GLY A 56 -17.44 -15.51 -13.33
C GLY A 56 -16.89 -14.90 -14.64
N LEU A 57 -17.23 -15.46 -15.81
CA LEU A 57 -16.89 -14.87 -17.09
C LEU A 57 -18.07 -14.09 -17.66
N GLY A 58 -17.81 -12.86 -18.09
CA GLY A 58 -18.78 -12.00 -18.76
C GLY A 58 -18.32 -11.67 -20.19
N PRO A 59 -19.17 -11.02 -21.00
CA PRO A 59 -18.87 -10.79 -22.42
C PRO A 59 -17.52 -10.10 -22.67
N LYS A 60 -17.15 -9.12 -21.82
CA LYS A 60 -15.87 -8.40 -21.95
C LYS A 60 -14.66 -9.27 -21.59
N THR A 61 -14.74 -10.05 -20.52
CA THR A 61 -13.61 -10.90 -20.09
C THR A 61 -13.42 -12.09 -21.03
N THR A 62 -14.51 -12.71 -21.49
CA THR A 62 -14.46 -13.77 -22.53
C THR A 62 -13.79 -13.27 -23.80
N ARG A 63 -14.17 -12.09 -24.30
CA ARG A 63 -13.56 -11.51 -25.50
C ARG A 63 -12.05 -11.28 -25.34
N VAL A 64 -11.62 -10.77 -24.18
CA VAL A 64 -10.19 -10.60 -23.87
C VAL A 64 -9.45 -11.94 -23.92
N ILE A 65 -10.04 -12.99 -23.37
CA ILE A 65 -9.46 -14.33 -23.36
C ILE A 65 -9.31 -14.86 -24.80
N GLU A 66 -10.36 -14.74 -25.61
CA GLU A 66 -10.37 -15.20 -27.00
C GLU A 66 -9.33 -14.46 -27.86
N GLU A 67 -9.27 -13.12 -27.75
CA GLU A 67 -8.28 -12.30 -28.45
C GLU A 67 -6.84 -12.70 -28.04
N ALA A 68 -6.59 -12.90 -26.74
CA ALA A 68 -5.27 -13.32 -26.24
C ALA A 68 -4.86 -14.72 -26.73
N LEU A 69 -5.79 -15.69 -26.72
CA LEU A 69 -5.58 -17.05 -27.22
C LEU A 69 -5.33 -17.09 -28.73
N ALA A 70 -5.93 -16.17 -29.49
CA ALA A 70 -5.68 -15.97 -30.91
C ALA A 70 -4.31 -15.31 -31.20
N GLY A 71 -3.49 -15.07 -30.18
CA GLY A 71 -2.18 -14.42 -30.32
C GLY A 71 -2.25 -12.91 -30.49
N GLN A 72 -3.44 -12.32 -30.39
CA GLN A 72 -3.65 -10.88 -30.54
C GLN A 72 -3.40 -10.16 -29.21
N ARG A 73 -3.12 -8.85 -29.26
CA ARG A 73 -3.21 -7.97 -28.09
C ARG A 73 -4.69 -7.62 -27.90
N PRO A 74 -5.31 -7.95 -26.76
CA PRO A 74 -6.73 -7.68 -26.56
C PRO A 74 -7.05 -6.19 -26.73
N ALA A 75 -8.10 -5.87 -27.48
CA ALA A 75 -8.42 -4.48 -27.85
C ALA A 75 -8.74 -3.63 -26.61
N TYR A 76 -9.43 -4.24 -25.62
CA TYR A 76 -9.75 -3.58 -24.36
C TYR A 76 -8.50 -3.30 -23.52
N LEU A 77 -7.51 -4.19 -23.55
CA LEU A 77 -6.22 -3.96 -22.88
C LEU A 77 -5.46 -2.82 -23.57
N ALA A 78 -5.36 -2.85 -24.91
CA ALA A 78 -4.66 -1.81 -25.67
C ALA A 78 -5.24 -0.41 -25.39
N HIS A 79 -6.57 -0.29 -25.40
CA HIS A 79 -7.26 0.95 -25.06
C HIS A 79 -6.97 1.43 -23.63
N LEU A 80 -7.03 0.54 -22.63
CA LEU A 80 -6.68 0.90 -21.27
C LEU A 80 -5.20 1.28 -21.12
N GLU A 81 -4.29 0.68 -21.87
CA GLU A 81 -2.88 1.05 -21.82
C GLU A 81 -2.63 2.45 -22.41
N GLU A 82 -3.41 2.86 -23.40
CA GLU A 82 -3.37 4.22 -23.95
C GLU A 82 -3.95 5.24 -22.95
N GLU A 83 -5.10 4.94 -22.35
CA GLU A 83 -5.77 5.85 -21.39
C GLU A 83 -5.09 5.88 -20.01
N ALA A 84 -4.58 4.74 -19.55
CA ALA A 84 -4.18 4.49 -18.17
C ALA A 84 -2.72 4.08 -18.03
N GLY A 85 -1.97 3.89 -19.12
CA GLY A 85 -0.55 3.50 -19.06
C GLY A 85 0.42 4.67 -18.95
N GLY A 86 -0.05 5.89 -19.21
CA GLY A 86 0.74 7.12 -19.13
C GLY A 86 1.18 7.51 -17.71
N PRO A 87 2.05 8.52 -17.57
CA PRO A 87 2.50 9.01 -16.28
C PRO A 87 1.34 9.53 -15.42
N LEU A 88 1.35 9.22 -14.12
CA LEU A 88 0.36 9.75 -13.17
C LEU A 88 0.64 11.19 -12.73
N VAL A 89 1.90 11.63 -12.88
CA VAL A 89 2.38 12.96 -12.52
C VAL A 89 3.13 13.53 -13.72
N ASP A 90 2.70 14.72 -14.15
CA ASP A 90 3.29 15.43 -15.28
C ASP A 90 4.70 15.96 -15.00
N GLY A 91 5.44 16.20 -16.08
CA GLY A 91 6.74 16.88 -16.01
C GLY A 91 7.86 16.09 -15.33
N GLY A 92 7.66 14.79 -15.08
CA GLY A 92 8.69 13.91 -14.52
C GLY A 92 9.02 14.14 -13.04
N ARG A 93 8.23 14.95 -12.33
CA ARG A 93 8.41 15.20 -10.89
C ARG A 93 8.27 13.90 -10.10
N GLY A 94 9.12 13.72 -9.10
CA GLY A 94 9.16 12.56 -8.23
C GLY A 94 9.82 11.32 -8.86
N GLN A 95 10.15 11.33 -10.15
CA GLN A 95 10.62 10.13 -10.85
C GLN A 95 11.99 9.65 -10.34
N ALA A 96 12.90 10.57 -10.03
CA ALA A 96 14.20 10.22 -9.46
C ALA A 96 14.04 9.57 -8.08
N LEU A 97 13.17 10.12 -7.24
CA LEU A 97 12.87 9.57 -5.93
C LEU A 97 12.14 8.22 -6.03
N ARG A 98 11.15 8.08 -6.92
CA ARG A 98 10.42 6.81 -7.14
C ARG A 98 11.35 5.67 -7.55
N ARG A 99 12.36 5.95 -8.39
CA ARG A 99 13.40 4.98 -8.75
C ARG A 99 14.33 4.61 -7.59
N ALA A 100 14.48 5.50 -6.61
CA ALA A 100 15.28 5.24 -5.42
C ALA A 100 14.51 4.45 -4.34
N LEU A 101 13.18 4.39 -4.41
CA LEU A 101 12.38 3.60 -3.47
C LEU A 101 12.58 2.11 -3.73
N ARG A 102 12.91 1.38 -2.67
CA ARG A 102 13.14 -0.07 -2.65
C ARG A 102 11.98 -0.83 -2.03
N GLY A 103 11.00 -0.14 -1.43
CA GLY A 103 9.79 -0.76 -0.92
C GLY A 103 8.66 0.18 -0.52
N ASP A 104 7.63 -0.40 0.06
CA ASP A 104 6.41 0.25 0.56
C ASP A 104 6.12 -0.24 1.99
N CYS A 105 5.90 0.67 2.94
CA CYS A 105 5.61 0.32 4.32
C CYS A 105 4.11 0.17 4.61
N HIS A 106 3.21 0.50 3.68
CA HIS A 106 1.77 0.52 3.93
C HIS A 106 0.95 0.01 2.74
N LEU A 107 0.49 -1.24 2.83
CA LEU A 107 -0.49 -1.81 1.91
C LEU A 107 -1.35 -2.88 2.61
N HIS A 108 -2.47 -3.21 1.99
CA HIS A 108 -3.52 -4.07 2.54
C HIS A 108 -3.82 -5.22 1.59
N SER A 109 -4.42 -6.27 2.12
CA SER A 109 -4.88 -7.46 1.41
C SER A 109 -6.34 -7.77 1.72
N ASP A 110 -6.85 -8.85 1.13
CA ASP A 110 -8.18 -9.39 1.42
C ASP A 110 -8.34 -9.96 2.83
N TRP A 111 -7.31 -9.86 3.68
CA TRP A 111 -7.38 -10.18 5.10
C TRP A 111 -8.00 -9.05 5.95
N SER A 112 -7.88 -7.79 5.55
CA SER A 112 -8.73 -6.70 6.08
C SER A 112 -9.75 -6.23 5.03
N ASP A 113 -9.45 -5.14 4.36
CA ASP A 113 -10.31 -4.38 3.45
C ASP A 113 -9.65 -4.11 2.09
N GLY A 114 -8.48 -4.68 1.85
CA GLY A 114 -7.95 -4.86 0.52
C GLY A 114 -8.82 -5.81 -0.32
N GLY A 115 -8.71 -5.67 -1.64
CA GLY A 115 -9.49 -6.45 -2.60
C GLY A 115 -8.74 -7.60 -3.27
N SER A 116 -7.53 -7.93 -2.80
CA SER A 116 -6.63 -8.87 -3.46
C SER A 116 -5.86 -9.75 -2.47
N PRO A 117 -5.56 -11.01 -2.85
CA PRO A 117 -4.75 -11.91 -2.02
C PRO A 117 -3.36 -11.35 -1.72
N ILE A 118 -2.81 -11.70 -0.56
CA ILE A 118 -1.46 -11.32 -0.10
C ILE A 118 -0.40 -11.55 -1.18
N GLU A 119 -0.38 -12.73 -1.80
CA GLU A 119 0.61 -13.07 -2.83
C GLU A 119 0.48 -12.20 -4.09
N ALA A 120 -0.74 -11.83 -4.47
CA ALA A 120 -0.97 -10.94 -5.61
C ALA A 120 -0.44 -9.53 -5.33
N MET A 121 -0.65 -9.02 -4.11
CA MET A 121 -0.07 -7.74 -3.66
C MET A 121 1.47 -7.79 -3.66
N ALA A 122 2.06 -8.86 -3.11
CA ALA A 122 3.51 -9.03 -3.05
C ALA A 122 4.15 -9.16 -4.45
N ARG A 123 3.53 -9.93 -5.36
CA ARG A 123 3.98 -10.03 -6.76
C ARG A 123 3.90 -8.68 -7.45
N ALA A 124 2.82 -7.94 -7.27
CA ALA A 124 2.68 -6.61 -7.85
C ALA A 124 3.72 -5.62 -7.31
N ALA A 125 4.00 -5.63 -6.00
CA ALA A 125 5.04 -4.80 -5.40
C ALA A 125 6.43 -5.10 -6.01
N ARG A 126 6.76 -6.39 -6.19
CA ARG A 126 7.97 -6.80 -6.91
C ARG A 126 7.98 -6.28 -8.35
N ASP A 127 6.87 -6.44 -9.07
CA ASP A 127 6.78 -6.14 -10.49
C ASP A 127 6.81 -4.62 -10.77
N VAL A 128 6.40 -3.77 -9.81
CA VAL A 128 6.62 -2.30 -9.85
C VAL A 128 8.04 -1.90 -9.42
N GLY A 129 8.94 -2.86 -9.22
CA GLY A 129 10.37 -2.65 -9.01
C GLY A 129 10.81 -2.55 -7.56
N HIS A 130 10.01 -2.97 -6.58
CA HIS A 130 10.44 -3.03 -5.20
C HIS A 130 11.21 -4.32 -4.88
N ASP A 131 12.12 -4.21 -3.92
CA ASP A 131 12.82 -5.35 -3.32
C ASP A 131 12.04 -5.93 -2.13
N TRP A 132 11.19 -5.10 -1.51
CA TRP A 132 10.36 -5.48 -0.38
C TRP A 132 9.06 -4.67 -0.31
N CYS A 133 8.06 -5.19 0.39
CA CYS A 133 6.91 -4.41 0.87
C CYS A 133 6.47 -4.93 2.23
N ALA A 134 5.80 -4.12 3.05
CA ALA A 134 5.21 -4.55 4.32
C ALA A 134 3.71 -4.80 4.14
N LEU A 135 3.24 -5.98 4.54
CA LEU A 135 1.81 -6.25 4.65
C LEU A 135 1.30 -5.64 5.96
N THR A 136 0.42 -4.65 5.89
CA THR A 136 -0.04 -3.88 7.05
C THR A 136 -1.56 -3.81 7.08
N ASP A 137 -2.20 -4.98 7.05
CA ASP A 137 -3.65 -5.07 7.26
C ASP A 137 -4.05 -4.48 8.63
N HIS A 138 -5.31 -4.06 8.75
CA HIS A 138 -5.77 -3.31 9.92
C HIS A 138 -5.87 -4.15 11.20
N SER A 139 -5.76 -3.49 12.36
CA SER A 139 -6.05 -4.05 13.69
C SER A 139 -7.56 -4.10 14.04
N PRO A 140 -7.97 -4.85 15.10
CA PRO A 140 -9.35 -5.24 15.37
C PRO A 140 -10.40 -4.12 15.47
N ARG A 141 -10.05 -2.97 16.06
CA ARG A 141 -10.99 -1.89 16.37
C ARG A 141 -11.58 -1.27 15.11
N LEU A 142 -10.90 -1.36 13.97
CA LEU A 142 -11.47 -0.99 12.67
C LEU A 142 -12.37 -2.12 12.14
N THR A 143 -13.50 -2.33 12.82
CA THR A 143 -14.42 -3.44 12.54
C THR A 143 -15.00 -3.42 11.14
N VAL A 144 -15.22 -2.22 10.57
CA VAL A 144 -15.69 -2.04 9.18
C VAL A 144 -14.70 -2.64 8.17
N ALA A 145 -13.41 -2.66 8.51
CA ALA A 145 -12.35 -3.21 7.69
C ALA A 145 -12.00 -4.67 8.03
N ARG A 146 -12.80 -5.36 8.87
CA ARG A 146 -12.51 -6.73 9.32
C ARG A 146 -11.09 -6.89 9.88
N GLY A 147 -10.67 -5.97 10.73
CA GLY A 147 -9.34 -5.97 11.34
C GLY A 147 -8.92 -7.30 11.98
N LEU A 148 -7.61 -7.53 12.02
CA LEU A 148 -6.98 -8.76 12.48
C LEU A 148 -6.91 -8.83 14.01
N THR A 149 -7.66 -9.77 14.59
CA THR A 149 -7.42 -10.22 15.97
C THR A 149 -5.99 -10.74 16.12
N ALA A 150 -5.47 -10.81 17.35
CA ALA A 150 -4.13 -11.36 17.62
C ALA A 150 -3.96 -12.77 17.02
N GLU A 151 -4.99 -13.62 17.13
CA GLU A 151 -5.01 -14.95 16.50
C GLU A 151 -4.91 -14.89 14.97
N ARG A 152 -5.72 -14.04 14.32
CA ARG A 152 -5.69 -13.89 12.87
C ARG A 152 -4.36 -13.32 12.38
N LEU A 153 -3.76 -12.40 13.13
CA LEU A 153 -2.44 -11.85 12.80
C LEU A 153 -1.37 -12.94 12.85
N ARG A 154 -1.34 -13.78 13.90
CA ARG A 154 -0.42 -14.94 13.97
C ARG A 154 -0.54 -15.85 12.76
N HIS A 155 -1.77 -16.20 12.35
CA HIS A 155 -1.99 -16.99 11.14
C HIS A 155 -1.51 -16.25 9.87
N GLN A 156 -1.69 -14.93 9.78
CA GLN A 156 -1.19 -14.16 8.66
C GLN A 156 0.35 -14.20 8.58
N LEU A 157 1.07 -14.22 9.70
CA LEU A 157 2.54 -14.34 9.72
C LEU A 157 3.01 -15.66 9.08
N GLU A 158 2.28 -16.75 9.29
CA GLU A 158 2.56 -18.04 8.64
C GLU A 158 2.39 -17.94 7.11
N VAL A 159 1.30 -17.31 6.65
CA VAL A 159 1.06 -17.07 5.22
C VAL A 159 2.16 -16.18 4.61
N VAL A 160 2.60 -15.15 5.33
CA VAL A 160 3.71 -14.29 4.90
C VAL A 160 5.00 -15.10 4.76
N ALA A 161 5.28 -16.05 5.65
CA ALA A 161 6.44 -16.94 5.55
C ALA A 161 6.38 -17.82 4.29
N GLU A 162 5.21 -18.40 3.97
CA GLU A 162 5.00 -19.18 2.76
C GLU A 162 5.17 -18.35 1.47
N VAL A 163 4.67 -17.12 1.46
CA VAL A 163 4.82 -16.20 0.32
C VAL A 163 6.28 -15.82 0.13
N ASN A 164 7.01 -15.53 1.21
CA ASN A 164 8.44 -15.24 1.15
C ASN A 164 9.25 -16.41 0.55
N ALA A 165 8.92 -17.66 0.90
CA ALA A 165 9.58 -18.84 0.34
C ALA A 165 9.40 -18.93 -1.19
N ARG A 166 8.24 -18.51 -1.70
CA ARG A 166 7.89 -18.56 -3.12
C ARG A 166 8.40 -17.37 -3.94
N LEU A 167 8.53 -16.20 -3.32
CA LEU A 167 8.87 -14.95 -4.01
C LEU A 167 10.33 -14.51 -3.85
N ALA A 168 11.16 -15.27 -3.12
CA ALA A 168 12.58 -14.99 -3.00
C ALA A 168 13.23 -14.70 -4.37
N PRO A 169 14.08 -13.65 -4.48
CA PRO A 169 14.67 -12.86 -3.41
C PRO A 169 13.81 -11.68 -2.90
N PHE A 170 12.61 -11.45 -3.44
CA PHE A 170 11.70 -10.41 -2.94
C PHE A 170 11.28 -10.73 -1.49
N ARG A 171 11.08 -9.68 -0.67
CA ARG A 171 10.73 -9.83 0.75
C ARG A 171 9.38 -9.18 1.07
N LEU A 172 8.41 -10.00 1.45
CA LEU A 172 7.21 -9.53 2.12
C LEU A 172 7.49 -9.41 3.62
N LEU A 173 7.55 -8.18 4.12
CA LEU A 173 7.75 -7.87 5.53
C LEU A 173 6.44 -8.06 6.29
N THR A 174 6.57 -8.56 7.52
CA THR A 174 5.45 -8.68 8.45
C THR A 174 5.10 -7.31 9.03
N GLY A 175 3.83 -6.97 9.10
CA GLY A 175 3.42 -5.70 9.67
C GLY A 175 1.95 -5.63 10.00
N ILE A 176 1.54 -4.44 10.47
CA ILE A 176 0.16 -4.12 10.77
C ILE A 176 -0.04 -2.61 10.69
N GLU A 177 -1.22 -2.17 10.24
CA GLU A 177 -1.69 -0.83 10.55
C GLU A 177 -2.51 -0.88 11.84
N CYS A 178 -1.89 -0.50 12.95
CA CYS A 178 -2.47 -0.54 14.27
C CYS A 178 -3.26 0.74 14.58
N ASP A 179 -4.52 0.62 14.97
CA ASP A 179 -5.32 1.77 15.40
C ASP A 179 -4.73 2.37 16.68
N ILE A 180 -4.60 3.70 16.67
CA ILE A 180 -4.26 4.47 17.86
C ILE A 180 -5.56 4.65 18.66
N LEU A 181 -5.66 4.08 19.86
CA LEU A 181 -6.83 4.23 20.72
C LEU A 181 -6.95 5.67 21.24
N ASP A 182 -8.08 6.01 21.86
CA ASP A 182 -8.39 7.39 22.26
C ASP A 182 -7.41 8.00 23.27
N ASP A 183 -6.73 7.15 24.05
CA ASP A 183 -5.70 7.51 25.02
C ASP A 183 -4.27 7.46 24.44
N GLY A 184 -4.13 7.07 23.18
CA GLY A 184 -2.84 6.91 22.49
C GLY A 184 -2.20 5.54 22.61
N SER A 185 -2.81 4.59 23.32
CA SER A 185 -2.38 3.19 23.30
C SER A 185 -2.67 2.51 21.95
N LEU A 186 -2.07 1.36 21.70
CA LEU A 186 -2.17 0.64 20.42
C LEU A 186 -3.17 -0.51 20.51
N ASP A 187 -3.91 -0.73 19.44
CA ASP A 187 -4.95 -1.74 19.30
C ASP A 187 -4.42 -3.17 19.00
N GLN A 188 -3.38 -3.61 19.71
CA GLN A 188 -2.82 -4.96 19.57
C GLN A 188 -1.98 -5.35 20.79
N GLU A 189 -1.75 -6.64 20.99
CA GLU A 189 -0.85 -7.18 22.01
C GLU A 189 0.59 -6.65 21.81
N PRO A 190 1.21 -5.99 22.80
CA PRO A 190 2.57 -5.43 22.67
C PRO A 190 3.63 -6.47 22.30
N GLU A 191 3.50 -7.69 22.82
CA GLU A 191 4.42 -8.79 22.53
C GLU A 191 4.36 -9.17 21.04
N LEU A 192 3.15 -9.20 20.46
CA LEU A 192 2.97 -9.52 19.05
C LEU A 192 3.46 -8.37 18.15
N LEU A 193 3.22 -7.11 18.54
CA LEU A 193 3.77 -5.95 17.82
C LEU A 193 5.30 -5.94 17.79
N ALA A 194 5.96 -6.44 18.85
CA ALA A 194 7.41 -6.54 18.93
C ALA A 194 8.02 -7.57 17.97
N GLU A 195 7.23 -8.53 17.48
CA GLU A 195 7.65 -9.54 16.51
C GLU A 195 7.60 -9.03 15.05
N LEU A 196 6.84 -7.98 14.77
CA LEU A 196 6.61 -7.48 13.41
C LEU A 196 7.81 -6.71 12.86
N ASP A 197 8.04 -6.78 11.56
CA ASP A 197 9.07 -5.97 10.88
C ASP A 197 8.69 -4.49 10.86
N VAL A 198 7.40 -4.15 10.66
CA VAL A 198 6.90 -2.76 10.56
C VAL A 198 5.56 -2.59 11.28
N VAL A 199 5.45 -1.56 12.13
CA VAL A 199 4.18 -1.12 12.73
C VAL A 199 3.86 0.30 12.26
N VAL A 200 2.78 0.42 11.49
CA VAL A 200 2.17 1.70 11.14
C VAL A 200 1.10 1.99 12.18
N ALA A 201 1.15 3.15 12.85
CA ALA A 201 0.14 3.57 13.79
C ALA A 201 -0.69 4.71 13.19
N SER A 202 -2.01 4.54 13.16
CA SER A 202 -2.94 5.51 12.55
C SER A 202 -4.16 5.72 13.43
N ALA A 203 -4.70 6.94 13.47
CA ALA A 203 -5.99 7.20 14.09
C ALA A 203 -7.11 7.01 13.06
N HIS A 204 -8.06 6.11 13.32
CA HIS A 204 -9.23 5.92 12.45
C HIS A 204 -10.55 6.39 13.06
N SER A 205 -10.55 6.61 14.38
CA SER A 205 -11.71 6.93 15.18
C SER A 205 -11.56 8.29 15.86
N LYS A 206 -12.69 8.91 16.23
CA LYS A 206 -12.73 10.24 16.89
C LYS A 206 -11.85 11.29 16.20
N LEU A 207 -11.82 11.31 14.87
CA LEU A 207 -11.04 12.28 14.07
C LEU A 207 -11.47 13.74 14.26
N ARG A 208 -12.62 13.98 14.91
CA ARG A 208 -13.15 15.30 15.29
C ARG A 208 -12.88 15.65 16.76
N MET A 209 -12.00 14.92 17.45
CA MET A 209 -11.56 15.23 18.80
C MET A 209 -10.88 16.61 18.85
N ASP A 210 -11.01 17.31 19.98
CA ASP A 210 -10.40 18.62 20.21
C ASP A 210 -8.87 18.59 20.07
N LYS A 211 -8.28 19.74 19.70
CA LYS A 211 -6.84 19.89 19.40
C LYS A 211 -5.94 19.29 20.48
N GLY A 212 -6.12 19.70 21.75
CA GLY A 212 -5.25 19.26 22.85
C GLY A 212 -5.28 17.75 23.11
N PRO A 213 -6.47 17.14 23.29
CA PRO A 213 -6.60 15.69 23.41
C PRO A 213 -6.05 14.93 22.18
N MET A 214 -6.30 15.39 20.95
CA MET A 214 -5.76 14.74 19.75
C MET A 214 -4.23 14.81 19.71
N THR A 215 -3.62 15.95 20.06
CA THR A 215 -2.17 16.06 20.20
C THR A 215 -1.63 15.02 21.18
N ARG A 216 -2.20 14.92 22.39
CA ARG A 216 -1.75 13.94 23.40
C ARG A 216 -1.89 12.51 22.92
N ARG A 217 -2.98 12.18 22.24
CA ARG A 217 -3.22 10.85 21.64
C ARG A 217 -2.13 10.49 20.64
N LEU A 218 -1.84 11.38 19.68
CA LEU A 218 -0.82 11.14 18.66
C LEU A 218 0.59 11.10 19.27
N VAL A 219 0.91 12.01 20.18
CA VAL A 219 2.20 12.03 20.89
C VAL A 219 2.41 10.74 21.68
N ALA A 220 1.41 10.28 22.43
CA ALA A 220 1.51 9.03 23.19
C ALA A 220 1.77 7.82 22.27
N ALA A 221 1.12 7.76 21.11
CA ALA A 221 1.34 6.69 20.14
C ALA A 221 2.76 6.71 19.56
N VAL A 222 3.23 7.86 19.04
CA VAL A 222 4.55 7.95 18.39
C VAL A 222 5.72 7.82 19.37
N ARG A 223 5.46 7.95 20.67
CA ARG A 223 6.43 7.67 21.75
C ARG A 223 6.62 6.19 22.04
N ASN A 224 5.67 5.36 21.64
CA ASN A 224 5.74 3.92 21.85
C ASN A 224 6.90 3.35 21.01
N PRO A 225 7.88 2.65 21.63
CA PRO A 225 9.06 2.16 20.93
C PRO A 225 8.77 1.07 19.88
N LEU A 226 7.54 0.56 19.83
CA LEU A 226 7.09 -0.42 18.85
C LEU A 226 6.55 0.23 17.56
N VAL A 227 6.29 1.53 17.56
CA VAL A 227 5.77 2.25 16.38
C VAL A 227 6.93 2.68 15.48
N ASP A 228 6.85 2.30 14.21
CA ASP A 228 7.86 2.65 13.21
C ASP A 228 7.40 3.84 12.34
N VAL A 229 6.11 3.90 12.01
CA VAL A 229 5.53 4.91 11.12
C VAL A 229 4.24 5.48 11.73
N LEU A 230 4.11 6.81 11.76
CA LEU A 230 2.83 7.49 11.96
C LEU A 230 2.12 7.57 10.60
N GLY A 231 1.09 6.76 10.41
CA GLY A 231 0.26 6.77 9.21
C GLY A 231 -0.64 8.01 9.13
N HIS A 232 -1.17 8.29 7.93
CA HIS A 232 -2.00 9.42 7.49
C HIS A 232 -2.55 10.30 8.62
N CYS A 233 -1.66 11.15 9.15
CA CYS A 233 -1.77 11.70 10.51
C CYS A 233 -2.93 12.68 10.71
N THR A 234 -3.50 13.23 9.63
CA THR A 234 -4.66 14.13 9.74
C THR A 234 -5.97 13.40 9.54
N GLY A 235 -5.92 12.16 9.02
CA GLY A 235 -7.09 11.40 8.63
C GLY A 235 -7.94 12.07 7.54
N ARG A 236 -7.46 13.08 6.82
CA ARG A 236 -8.29 13.80 5.84
C ARG A 236 -8.69 12.96 4.64
N LEU A 237 -9.76 13.38 3.96
CA LEU A 237 -10.13 12.94 2.61
C LEU A 237 -10.38 14.19 1.75
N VAL A 238 -9.76 14.26 0.58
CA VAL A 238 -9.78 15.44 -0.31
C VAL A 238 -10.68 15.27 -1.54
N THR A 239 -11.22 14.07 -1.76
CA THR A 239 -12.17 13.78 -2.84
C THR A 239 -13.55 13.39 -2.29
N GLY A 240 -14.55 13.31 -3.17
CA GLY A 240 -15.92 12.92 -2.81
C GLY A 240 -16.58 13.92 -1.86
N ARG A 241 -17.22 13.41 -0.79
CA ARG A 241 -17.79 14.26 0.27
C ARG A 241 -16.72 14.90 1.17
N GLY A 242 -15.47 14.45 1.04
CA GLY A 242 -14.35 14.91 1.82
C GLY A 242 -14.43 14.57 3.31
N ARG A 243 -13.31 14.79 3.99
CA ARG A 243 -13.21 14.74 5.45
C ARG A 243 -12.14 15.75 5.86
N PRO A 244 -12.48 16.81 6.62
CA PRO A 244 -11.47 17.73 7.11
C PRO A 244 -10.41 17.03 7.95
N GLU A 245 -9.23 17.65 8.03
CA GLU A 245 -8.12 17.26 8.89
C GLU A 245 -8.55 17.22 10.37
N SER A 246 -7.99 16.29 11.14
CA SER A 246 -7.98 16.36 12.59
C SER A 246 -7.19 17.59 13.06
N ALA A 247 -7.68 18.25 14.11
CA ALA A 247 -6.96 19.34 14.73
C ALA A 247 -5.95 18.77 15.74
N PHE A 248 -4.67 19.08 15.59
CA PHE A 248 -3.62 18.75 16.56
C PHE A 248 -2.48 19.77 16.46
N ASP A 249 -1.56 19.74 17.42
CA ASP A 249 -0.33 20.51 17.37
C ASP A 249 0.73 19.79 16.56
N ALA A 250 0.90 20.18 15.30
CA ALA A 250 1.81 19.49 14.39
C ALA A 250 3.27 19.64 14.79
N ALA A 251 3.66 20.77 15.38
CA ALA A 251 5.03 20.96 15.83
C ALA A 251 5.37 19.98 16.97
N GLU A 252 4.44 19.83 17.93
CA GLU A 252 4.61 18.88 19.04
C GLU A 252 4.65 17.43 18.55
N VAL A 253 3.71 17.03 17.68
CA VAL A 253 3.65 15.66 17.15
C VAL A 253 4.89 15.32 16.33
N PHE A 254 5.31 16.19 15.40
CA PHE A 254 6.48 15.90 14.56
C PHE A 254 7.81 16.01 15.29
N ALA A 255 7.89 16.82 16.36
CA ALA A 255 9.05 16.80 17.26
C ALA A 255 9.12 15.47 18.02
N ALA A 256 7.99 14.97 18.53
CA ALA A 256 7.93 13.65 19.17
C ALA A 256 8.30 12.51 18.19
N CYS A 257 7.85 12.58 16.94
CA CYS A 257 8.27 11.64 15.89
C CYS A 257 9.80 11.64 15.71
N ALA A 258 10.42 12.81 15.62
CA ALA A 258 11.87 12.94 15.46
C ALA A 258 12.64 12.41 16.69
N GLU A 259 12.17 12.73 17.91
CA GLU A 259 12.78 12.28 19.17
C GLU A 259 12.70 10.76 19.33
N HIS A 260 11.54 10.16 19.02
CA HIS A 260 11.29 8.73 19.24
C HIS A 260 11.62 7.86 18.03
N ARG A 261 12.06 8.49 16.93
CA ARG A 261 12.47 7.85 15.68
C ARG A 261 11.28 7.15 15.01
N THR A 262 10.13 7.80 15.02
CA THR A 262 8.93 7.38 14.29
C THR A 262 8.89 8.14 12.97
N ALA A 263 8.90 7.44 11.83
CA ALA A 263 8.78 8.10 10.54
C ALA A 263 7.37 8.68 10.34
N VAL A 264 7.24 9.77 9.58
CA VAL A 264 5.94 10.33 9.20
C VAL A 264 5.58 9.84 7.80
N GLU A 265 4.41 9.22 7.65
CA GLU A 265 3.93 8.78 6.35
C GLU A 265 3.64 9.99 5.43
N ILE A 266 4.04 9.88 4.17
CA ILE A 266 3.60 10.67 3.03
C ILE A 266 2.67 9.75 2.23
N ASN A 267 1.41 9.69 2.68
CA ASN A 267 0.40 8.83 2.09
C ASN A 267 0.11 9.27 0.65
N CYS A 268 0.18 8.30 -0.27
CA CYS A 268 0.15 8.57 -1.70
C CYS A 268 -1.25 8.45 -2.31
N ARG A 269 -2.26 7.99 -1.56
CA ARG A 269 -3.60 7.81 -2.13
C ARG A 269 -4.15 9.13 -2.64
N PRO A 270 -4.71 9.18 -3.87
CA PRO A 270 -5.27 10.41 -4.44
C PRO A 270 -6.39 11.05 -3.60
N ASP A 271 -7.13 10.23 -2.86
CA ASP A 271 -8.20 10.69 -1.97
C ASP A 271 -7.72 11.17 -0.60
N ARG A 272 -6.46 10.93 -0.21
CA ARG A 272 -5.86 11.39 1.05
C ARG A 272 -4.83 12.50 0.82
N LEU A 273 -3.74 12.17 0.11
CA LEU A 273 -2.54 12.98 -0.08
C LEU A 273 -2.02 13.59 1.25
N ASP A 274 -1.96 12.78 2.29
CA ASP A 274 -1.70 13.21 3.67
C ASP A 274 -0.22 13.06 4.04
N PRO A 275 0.38 13.89 4.94
CA PRO A 275 -0.06 15.21 5.38
C PRO A 275 -0.14 16.26 4.26
N PRO A 276 -0.97 17.32 4.34
CA PRO A 276 -0.86 18.48 3.42
C PRO A 276 0.57 19.02 3.33
N ARG A 277 0.92 19.64 2.20
CA ARG A 277 2.25 20.25 1.95
C ARG A 277 2.74 21.15 3.10
N ARG A 278 1.85 21.92 3.75
CA ARG A 278 2.24 22.76 4.89
C ARG A 278 2.77 21.93 6.07
N LEU A 279 2.10 20.82 6.38
CA LEU A 279 2.48 19.93 7.47
C LEU A 279 3.70 19.10 7.08
N LEU A 280 3.81 18.70 5.82
CA LEU A 280 5.00 18.00 5.32
C LEU A 280 6.27 18.85 5.49
N ARG A 281 6.21 20.15 5.18
CA ARG A 281 7.34 21.08 5.42
C ARG A 281 7.63 21.24 6.92
N GLN A 282 6.59 21.39 7.75
CA GLN A 282 6.78 21.45 9.21
C GLN A 282 7.43 20.18 9.75
N ALA A 283 7.04 19.00 9.28
CA ALA A 283 7.67 17.73 9.65
C ALA A 283 9.15 17.68 9.21
N LEU A 284 9.47 18.23 8.03
CA LEU A 284 10.85 18.25 7.54
C LEU A 284 11.74 19.09 8.47
N ASP A 285 11.22 20.24 8.91
CA ASP A 285 11.92 21.18 9.81
C ASP A 285 12.23 20.57 11.19
N THR A 286 11.49 19.55 11.66
CA THR A 286 11.77 18.90 12.96
C THR A 286 12.88 17.87 12.93
N GLY A 287 13.35 17.46 11.74
CA GLY A 287 14.35 16.41 11.64
C GLY A 287 13.80 14.98 11.57
N THR A 288 12.48 14.79 11.42
CA THR A 288 11.87 13.44 11.35
C THR A 288 12.22 12.66 10.08
N LEU A 289 12.13 11.33 10.14
CA LEU A 289 12.18 10.48 8.94
C LEU A 289 10.80 10.42 8.27
N PHE A 290 10.77 10.00 7.01
CA PHE A 290 9.55 9.88 6.23
C PHE A 290 9.41 8.48 5.65
N ALA A 291 8.16 8.07 5.42
CA ALA A 291 7.82 6.90 4.61
C ALA A 291 6.91 7.34 3.46
N VAL A 292 7.18 6.95 2.21
CA VAL A 292 6.36 7.29 1.04
C VAL A 292 5.57 6.05 0.65
N ASP A 293 4.36 5.96 1.17
CA ASP A 293 3.61 4.71 1.14
C ASP A 293 2.30 4.83 0.37
N SER A 294 1.94 3.76 -0.34
CA SER A 294 0.80 3.75 -1.25
C SER A 294 -0.54 3.68 -0.53
N ASP A 295 -0.61 3.05 0.64
CA ASP A 295 -1.87 2.64 1.30
C ASP A 295 -2.74 1.87 0.28
N ALA A 296 -2.06 1.00 -0.48
CA ALA A 296 -2.67 0.26 -1.58
C ALA A 296 -3.57 -0.85 -1.04
N HIS A 297 -4.83 -0.84 -1.47
CA HIS A 297 -5.83 -1.87 -1.22
C HIS A 297 -6.01 -2.80 -2.43
N ALA A 298 -5.30 -2.53 -3.52
CA ALA A 298 -5.28 -3.36 -4.71
C ALA A 298 -3.95 -3.17 -5.48
N PRO A 299 -3.49 -4.15 -6.27
CA PRO A 299 -2.20 -4.11 -6.95
C PRO A 299 -1.93 -2.84 -7.76
N GLY A 300 -2.90 -2.36 -8.55
CA GLY A 300 -2.73 -1.17 -9.39
C GLY A 300 -2.51 0.13 -8.60
N GLN A 301 -2.84 0.14 -7.31
CA GLN A 301 -2.69 1.32 -6.45
C GLN A 301 -1.25 1.52 -5.97
N LEU A 302 -0.40 0.50 -6.09
CA LEU A 302 1.05 0.63 -5.80
C LEU A 302 1.73 1.69 -6.68
N ASP A 303 1.20 1.91 -7.89
CA ASP A 303 1.69 2.98 -8.79
C ASP A 303 1.48 4.38 -8.22
N TRP A 304 0.59 4.56 -7.23
CA TRP A 304 0.31 5.86 -6.63
C TRP A 304 1.49 6.43 -5.85
N GLN A 305 2.51 5.64 -5.47
CA GLN A 305 3.71 6.14 -4.78
C GLN A 305 4.35 7.36 -5.44
N ILE A 306 4.23 7.49 -6.76
CA ILE A 306 4.73 8.66 -7.49
C ILE A 306 4.09 9.98 -7.04
N TYR A 307 2.84 9.98 -6.57
CA TYR A 307 2.20 11.17 -6.00
C TYR A 307 2.89 11.64 -4.72
N GLY A 308 3.24 10.71 -3.83
CA GLY A 308 4.01 11.03 -2.63
C GLY A 308 5.43 11.46 -2.96
N CYS A 309 6.09 10.78 -3.91
CA CYS A 309 7.42 11.17 -4.39
C CYS A 309 7.44 12.60 -4.95
N ALA A 310 6.44 12.95 -5.77
CA ALA A 310 6.35 14.28 -6.36
C ALA A 310 6.10 15.37 -5.31
N ARG A 311 5.28 15.07 -4.28
CA ARG A 311 5.04 15.96 -3.14
C ARG A 311 6.27 16.12 -2.25
N ALA A 312 7.00 15.02 -2.02
CA ALA A 312 8.24 15.00 -1.26
C ALA A 312 9.31 15.86 -1.95
N GLU A 313 9.50 15.69 -3.26
CA GLU A 313 10.39 16.54 -4.07
C GLU A 313 9.98 18.01 -4.01
N GLU A 314 8.70 18.32 -4.21
CA GLU A 314 8.19 19.70 -4.14
C GLU A 314 8.39 20.36 -2.77
N CYS A 315 8.39 19.56 -1.69
CA CYS A 315 8.62 20.04 -0.33
C CYS A 315 10.09 19.99 0.09
N GLY A 316 11.00 19.54 -0.79
CA GLY A 316 12.44 19.46 -0.52
C GLY A 316 12.85 18.33 0.42
N VAL A 317 12.05 17.26 0.55
CA VAL A 317 12.39 16.11 1.38
C VAL A 317 13.53 15.32 0.71
N PRO A 318 14.71 15.21 1.34
CA PRO A 318 15.83 14.49 0.74
C PRO A 318 15.62 12.98 0.79
N ALA A 319 16.05 12.26 -0.26
CA ALA A 319 15.92 10.81 -0.34
C ALA A 319 16.52 10.06 0.86
N GLY A 320 17.64 10.57 1.42
CA GLY A 320 18.26 10.00 2.62
C GLY A 320 17.42 10.07 3.89
N ARG A 321 16.31 10.82 3.89
CA ARG A 321 15.34 10.90 4.99
C ARG A 321 14.09 10.05 4.74
N ILE A 322 14.04 9.28 3.66
CA ILE A 322 12.91 8.42 3.30
C ILE A 322 13.31 6.96 3.51
N VAL A 323 12.64 6.28 4.44
CA VAL A 323 12.98 4.91 4.88
C VAL A 323 12.76 3.88 3.77
N ASN A 324 11.83 4.14 2.84
CA ASN A 324 11.57 3.30 1.67
C ASN A 324 12.79 3.18 0.73
N THR A 325 13.78 4.08 0.81
CA THR A 325 15.02 3.98 0.02
C THR A 325 15.99 2.91 0.55
N TRP A 326 15.71 2.36 1.74
CA TRP A 326 16.59 1.42 2.41
C TRP A 326 16.34 -0.03 1.98
N THR A 327 17.29 -0.91 2.27
CA THR A 327 17.08 -2.36 2.23
C THR A 327 16.22 -2.81 3.40
N ALA A 328 15.48 -3.91 3.23
CA ALA A 328 14.78 -4.59 4.32
C ALA A 328 15.71 -4.83 5.53
N ARG A 329 16.98 -5.18 5.29
CA ARG A 329 17.99 -5.34 6.35
C ARG A 329 18.32 -4.03 7.07
N GLN A 330 18.42 -2.93 6.32
CA GLN A 330 18.65 -1.60 6.89
C GLN A 330 17.45 -1.12 7.70
N LEU A 331 16.21 -1.36 7.22
CA LEU A 331 14.99 -1.05 7.95
C LEU A 331 14.93 -1.82 9.28
N ALA A 332 15.15 -3.14 9.25
CA ALA A 332 15.22 -3.96 10.46
C ALA A 332 16.34 -3.53 11.43
N ALA A 333 17.50 -3.14 10.90
CA ALA A 333 18.60 -2.62 11.72
C ALA A 333 18.24 -1.28 12.37
N TRP A 334 17.56 -0.39 11.65
CA TRP A 334 17.07 0.87 12.18
C TRP A 334 16.03 0.65 13.27
N LYS A 335 15.02 -0.20 13.06
CA LYS A 335 14.02 -0.54 14.11
C LYS A 335 14.68 -1.00 15.42
N ARG A 336 15.66 -1.90 15.32
CA ARG A 336 16.36 -2.46 16.49
C ARG A 336 17.31 -1.47 17.18
N THR A 337 17.97 -0.58 16.43
CA THR A 337 19.10 0.22 16.96
C THR A 337 18.88 1.73 16.96
N GLY A 338 17.86 2.20 16.24
CA GLY A 338 17.61 3.60 15.90
C GLY A 338 18.61 4.23 14.94
N ARG A 339 19.61 3.49 14.45
CA ARG A 339 20.66 4.05 13.61
C ARG A 339 20.20 4.04 12.15
N THR A 340 20.19 5.22 11.54
CA THR A 340 19.97 5.34 10.10
C THR A 340 21.17 4.79 9.34
N PRO A 341 20.97 4.27 8.11
CA PRO A 341 22.07 3.88 7.26
C PRO A 341 22.99 5.08 6.99
N ARG A 342 24.30 4.87 7.04
CA ARG A 342 25.25 5.89 6.57
C ARG A 342 24.98 6.10 5.09
N THR A 343 24.59 7.31 4.72
CA THR A 343 24.60 7.72 3.31
C THR A 343 26.05 7.57 2.82
N ALA A 344 26.26 6.79 1.76
CA ALA A 344 27.53 6.86 1.05
C ALA A 344 27.69 8.33 0.64
N SER A 345 28.70 9.00 1.19
CA SER A 345 29.09 10.34 0.75
C SER A 345 29.37 10.22 -0.74
N GLY A 346 28.52 10.83 -1.57
CA GLY A 346 28.83 11.06 -2.98
C GLY A 346 29.94 12.08 -3.11
#